data_AF-A0A8R1DRZ7-F1
#
_entry.id   AF-A0A8R1DRZ7-F1
#
_cell.length_a   1.000
_cell.length_b   1.000
_cell.length_c   1.000
_cell.angle_alpha   90.00
_cell.angle_beta   90.00
_cell.angle_gamma   90.00
#
_symmetry.space_group_name_H-M   'P 1'
#
loop_
_entity.id
_entity.type
_entity.pdbx_description
1 polymer ?
#
loop_
_entity_poly.entity_id
_entity_poly.type
_entity_poly.pdbx_seq_one_letter_code
_entity_poly.pdbx_strand_id
1 'polypeptide(L)'
;MVDKFRGLSDFRRGDSRQESENQIPIREHRRNALLAAEQVRKSVFKHAVGRENRKFYSQLRIEAFCPSIHRIGDNGDGGKMVCNPRAVREDCTLLSLGLNNQIDYDKAIMNATDRKCSIIAADKDQQNMNTLRAYGELKGRVFSAKIPDELTIHQIMEQSYRKDVEILKMDIEGSEFTALEPFLKEHYVCQILIEIHGWPPEHLELLQKIARLGFRIFNIEENRLCTRCCEYSLINELCMSQFGAVPLAINIPF
;
A
#
# COMPACT_ATOMS: atom_id res chain seq x y z
N MET A 1 -16.27 1.05 -55.20
CA MET A 1 -16.39 -0.42 -55.24
C MET A 1 -15.27 -0.97 -54.35
N VAL A 2 -15.65 -1.53 -53.18
CA VAL A 2 -14.95 -2.51 -52.33
C VAL A 2 -13.57 -2.08 -51.76
N ASP A 3 -13.51 -1.52 -50.54
CA ASP A 3 -13.34 -2.19 -49.23
C ASP A 3 -11.98 -2.84 -48.96
N LYS A 4 -11.26 -2.33 -47.94
CA LYS A 4 -10.99 -3.09 -46.70
C LYS A 4 -10.28 -2.27 -45.62
N PHE A 5 -11.03 -1.97 -44.56
CA PHE A 5 -10.54 -1.74 -43.20
C PHE A 5 -9.81 -2.97 -42.64
N ARG A 6 -8.65 -2.77 -42.01
CA ARG A 6 -8.09 -3.56 -40.89
C ARG A 6 -7.23 -2.58 -40.07
N GLY A 7 -7.44 -2.31 -38.78
CA GLY A 7 -8.01 -3.14 -37.73
C GLY A 7 -6.95 -3.28 -36.64
N LEU A 8 -6.89 -2.29 -35.73
CA LEU A 8 -6.11 -2.32 -34.50
C LEU A 8 -6.58 -3.47 -33.61
N SER A 9 -5.65 -4.31 -33.16
CA SER A 9 -5.71 -4.98 -31.86
C SER A 9 -4.45 -5.82 -31.68
N ASP A 10 -3.51 -5.37 -30.85
CA ASP A 10 -2.59 -6.30 -30.21
C ASP A 10 -2.86 -6.35 -28.71
N PHE A 11 -2.99 -7.58 -28.25
CA PHE A 11 -3.69 -8.02 -27.07
C PHE A 11 -2.91 -7.72 -25.79
N ARG A 12 -3.66 -7.44 -24.73
CA ARG A 12 -3.23 -7.43 -23.33
C ARG A 12 -2.52 -8.75 -23.00
N ARG A 13 -1.31 -8.69 -22.45
CA ARG A 13 -0.78 -9.76 -21.58
C ARG A 13 -0.96 -9.31 -20.14
N GLY A 14 -2.17 -9.51 -19.62
CA GLY A 14 -2.38 -9.59 -18.18
C GLY A 14 -1.76 -10.88 -17.65
N ASP A 15 -1.27 -10.84 -16.41
CA ASP A 15 -0.69 -11.99 -15.73
C ASP A 15 -1.76 -13.07 -15.49
N SER A 16 -1.67 -14.16 -16.26
CA SER A 16 -2.66 -15.25 -16.27
C SER A 16 -2.82 -15.99 -14.94
N ARG A 17 -1.98 -15.71 -13.93
CA ARG A 17 -2.11 -16.31 -12.59
C ARG A 17 -3.26 -15.70 -11.80
N GLN A 18 -3.43 -14.37 -11.83
CA GLN A 18 -4.48 -13.67 -11.08
C GLN A 18 -5.90 -13.97 -11.57
N GLU A 19 -6.10 -14.15 -12.89
CA GLU A 19 -7.43 -14.48 -13.44
C GLU A 19 -7.88 -15.91 -13.07
N SER A 20 -6.93 -16.85 -12.93
CA SER A 20 -7.23 -18.24 -12.58
C SER A 20 -7.57 -18.43 -11.09
N GLU A 21 -7.00 -17.60 -10.22
CA GLU A 21 -7.30 -17.61 -8.78
C GLU A 21 -8.73 -17.13 -8.50
N ASN A 22 -9.28 -16.19 -9.26
CA ASN A 22 -10.64 -15.67 -9.04
C ASN A 22 -11.80 -16.67 -9.24
N GLN A 23 -11.55 -17.91 -9.67
CA GLN A 23 -12.59 -18.94 -9.88
C GLN A 23 -12.75 -19.91 -8.71
N ILE A 24 -11.78 -19.97 -7.79
CA ILE A 24 -11.84 -20.89 -6.65
C ILE A 24 -12.66 -20.23 -5.52
N PRO A 25 -13.60 -20.95 -4.86
CA PRO A 25 -14.33 -20.40 -3.74
C PRO A 25 -13.39 -19.90 -2.63
N ILE A 26 -13.64 -18.73 -2.06
CA ILE A 26 -12.79 -18.12 -1.01
C ILE A 26 -12.47 -19.07 0.16
N ARG A 27 -13.38 -20.00 0.46
CA ARG A 27 -13.17 -21.05 1.47
C ARG A 27 -12.00 -21.98 1.13
N GLU A 28 -11.86 -22.34 -0.14
CA GLU A 28 -10.79 -23.21 -0.62
C GLU A 28 -9.46 -22.47 -0.69
N HIS A 29 -9.44 -21.20 -1.13
CA HIS A 29 -8.25 -20.35 -1.00
C HIS A 29 -7.75 -20.27 0.43
N ARG A 30 -8.66 -20.01 1.38
CA ARG A 30 -8.30 -19.92 2.80
C ARG A 30 -7.77 -21.26 3.32
N ARG A 31 -8.38 -22.38 2.93
CA ARG A 31 -7.89 -23.73 3.30
C ARG A 31 -6.47 -23.96 2.78
N ASN A 32 -6.23 -23.68 1.49
CA ASN A 32 -4.92 -23.89 0.87
C ASN A 32 -3.84 -23.00 1.50
N ALA A 33 -4.18 -21.73 1.78
CA ALA A 33 -3.28 -20.81 2.48
C ALA A 33 -2.90 -21.36 3.88
N LEU A 34 -3.88 -21.86 4.65
CA LEU A 34 -3.63 -22.40 5.99
C LEU A 34 -2.74 -23.66 5.95
N LEU A 35 -2.95 -24.55 4.99
CA LEU A 35 -2.12 -25.76 4.82
C LEU A 35 -0.68 -25.44 4.45
N ALA A 36 -0.45 -24.39 3.66
CA ALA A 36 0.89 -23.98 3.24
C ALA A 36 1.63 -23.09 4.25
N ALA A 37 0.92 -22.52 5.23
CA ALA A 37 1.40 -21.41 6.05
C ALA A 37 2.73 -21.69 6.79
N GLU A 38 2.90 -22.89 7.34
CA GLU A 38 4.15 -23.26 8.04
C GLU A 38 5.34 -23.30 7.08
N GLN A 39 5.16 -23.89 5.90
CA GLN A 39 6.21 -23.97 4.89
C GLN A 39 6.56 -22.57 4.34
N VAL A 40 5.55 -21.71 4.15
CA VAL A 40 5.75 -20.31 3.74
C VAL A 40 6.57 -19.56 4.80
N ARG A 41 6.18 -19.62 6.08
CA ARG A 41 6.92 -18.97 7.18
C ARG A 41 8.39 -19.42 7.25
N LYS A 42 8.65 -20.72 7.13
CA LYS A 42 10.02 -21.27 7.07
C LYS A 42 10.80 -20.72 5.87
N SER A 43 10.17 -20.62 4.70
CA SER A 43 10.82 -20.08 3.50
C SER A 43 11.13 -18.59 3.63
N VAL A 44 10.18 -17.80 4.14
CA VAL A 44 10.35 -16.36 4.39
C VAL A 44 11.54 -16.14 5.33
N PHE A 45 11.57 -16.82 6.48
CA PHE A 45 12.65 -16.69 7.46
C PHE A 45 14.01 -17.08 6.86
N LYS A 46 14.07 -18.19 6.11
CA LYS A 46 15.30 -18.65 5.44
C LYS A 46 15.86 -17.63 4.44
N HIS A 47 15.00 -16.90 3.73
CA HIS A 47 15.42 -15.94 2.69
C HIS A 47 15.48 -14.49 3.19
N ALA A 48 15.11 -14.23 4.44
CA ALA A 48 15.23 -12.91 5.08
C ALA A 48 16.66 -12.60 5.56
N VAL A 49 17.67 -13.28 5.02
CA VAL A 49 19.08 -13.08 5.35
C VAL A 49 19.86 -12.68 4.10
N GLY A 50 20.91 -11.89 4.27
CA GLY A 50 21.77 -11.47 3.16
C GLY A 50 21.14 -10.36 2.31
N ARG A 51 21.33 -10.44 0.99
CA ARG A 51 21.07 -9.35 0.04
C ARG A 51 20.29 -9.77 -1.22
N GLU A 52 19.60 -10.91 -1.18
CA GLU A 52 18.86 -11.45 -2.32
C GLU A 52 17.37 -11.02 -2.29
N ASN A 53 17.11 -9.72 -2.48
CA ASN A 53 15.77 -9.10 -2.39
C ASN A 53 14.71 -9.83 -3.21
N ARG A 54 14.94 -10.05 -4.51
CA ARG A 54 13.97 -10.75 -5.38
C ARG A 54 13.63 -12.15 -4.88
N LYS A 55 14.62 -12.89 -4.36
CA LYS A 55 14.36 -14.22 -3.78
C LYS A 55 13.50 -14.10 -2.54
N PHE A 56 13.80 -13.14 -1.66
CA PHE A 56 12.98 -12.86 -0.48
C PHE A 56 11.54 -12.48 -0.83
N TYR A 57 11.34 -11.51 -1.73
CA TYR A 57 10.00 -11.06 -2.16
C TYR A 57 9.16 -12.21 -2.72
N SER A 58 9.76 -13.07 -3.54
CA SER A 58 9.09 -14.24 -4.10
C SER A 58 8.65 -15.31 -3.07
N GLN A 59 9.16 -15.25 -1.83
CA GLN A 59 8.71 -16.13 -0.75
C GLN A 59 7.46 -15.60 -0.02
N LEU A 60 7.20 -14.31 -0.10
CA LEU A 60 6.06 -13.69 0.57
C LEU A 60 4.74 -14.10 -0.09
N ARG A 61 3.67 -14.14 0.70
CA ARG A 61 2.32 -14.47 0.25
C ARG A 61 1.34 -13.53 0.92
N ILE A 62 0.26 -13.18 0.22
CA ILE A 62 -0.84 -12.42 0.80
C ILE A 62 -1.45 -13.16 1.99
N GLU A 63 -1.84 -12.41 3.01
CA GLU A 63 -2.46 -12.87 4.24
C GLU A 63 -3.93 -12.44 4.34
N ALA A 64 -4.39 -11.59 3.40
CA ALA A 64 -5.78 -11.20 3.23
C ALA A 64 -6.15 -11.16 1.75
N PHE A 65 -7.35 -11.64 1.43
CA PHE A 65 -7.94 -11.54 0.11
C PHE A 65 -8.84 -10.30 0.06
N CYS A 66 -8.61 -9.40 -0.90
CA CYS A 66 -9.49 -8.28 -1.19
C CYS A 66 -10.28 -8.54 -2.48
N PRO A 67 -11.62 -8.73 -2.43
CA PRO A 67 -12.44 -9.01 -3.61
C PRO A 67 -12.49 -7.86 -4.64
N SER A 68 -12.20 -6.64 -4.19
CA SER A 68 -12.32 -5.41 -5.00
C SER A 68 -11.05 -4.59 -4.83
N ILE A 69 -9.94 -5.08 -5.37
CA ILE A 69 -8.65 -4.38 -5.36
C ILE A 69 -8.53 -3.49 -6.60
N HIS A 70 -8.06 -2.25 -6.41
CA HIS A 70 -7.95 -1.26 -7.49
C HIS A 70 -6.53 -0.70 -7.52
N ARG A 71 -5.92 -0.65 -8.70
CA ARG A 71 -4.71 0.17 -8.91
C ARG A 71 -5.13 1.63 -9.00
N ILE A 72 -4.57 2.46 -8.12
CA ILE A 72 -4.83 3.89 -8.05
C ILE A 72 -3.54 4.64 -8.37
N GLY A 73 -3.62 5.67 -9.21
CA GLY A 73 -2.44 6.40 -9.72
C GLY A 73 -1.89 5.79 -11.01
N ASP A 74 -0.57 5.88 -11.20
CA ASP A 74 0.11 5.41 -12.42
C ASP A 74 0.06 3.87 -12.56
N ASN A 75 0.22 3.37 -13.78
CA ASN A 75 0.30 1.93 -14.08
C ASN A 75 1.69 1.34 -13.80
N GLY A 76 2.72 2.19 -13.63
CA GLY A 76 4.06 1.85 -13.23
C GLY A 76 4.37 2.39 -11.84
N ASP A 77 5.49 3.10 -11.73
CA ASP A 77 6.00 3.64 -10.47
C ASP A 77 5.10 4.76 -9.94
N GLY A 78 4.84 4.75 -8.62
CA GLY A 78 4.00 5.74 -7.93
C GLY A 78 2.50 5.40 -7.82
N GLY A 79 1.99 4.41 -8.56
CA GLY A 79 0.64 3.89 -8.37
C GLY A 79 0.58 2.82 -7.26
N LYS A 80 -0.47 2.80 -6.44
CA LYS A 80 -0.61 1.85 -5.32
C LYS A 80 -1.87 1.00 -5.45
N MET A 81 -1.82 -0.24 -4.94
CA MET A 81 -2.97 -1.16 -4.92
C MET A 81 -3.83 -0.94 -3.67
N VAL A 82 -5.09 -0.54 -3.85
CA VAL A 82 -6.00 -0.16 -2.76
C VAL A 82 -7.17 -1.13 -2.66
N CYS A 83 -7.50 -1.59 -1.45
CA CYS A 83 -8.67 -2.43 -1.25
C CYS A 83 -9.93 -1.57 -1.14
N ASN A 84 -10.89 -1.81 -2.03
CA ASN A 84 -12.24 -1.27 -2.05
C ASN A 84 -12.33 0.22 -1.65
N PRO A 85 -11.75 1.15 -2.43
CA PRO A 85 -11.64 2.56 -2.05
C PRO A 85 -12.99 3.27 -1.85
N ARG A 86 -14.08 2.74 -2.41
CA ARG A 86 -15.43 3.31 -2.17
C ARG A 86 -16.01 3.01 -0.80
N ALA A 87 -15.47 2.00 -0.11
CA ALA A 87 -15.91 1.58 1.22
C ALA A 87 -15.30 2.39 2.37
N VAL A 88 -14.55 3.46 2.06
CA VAL A 88 -14.14 4.43 3.07
C VAL A 88 -15.36 5.06 3.76
N ARG A 89 -15.22 5.37 5.04
CA ARG A 89 -16.23 6.12 5.80
C ARG A 89 -16.35 7.56 5.32
N GLU A 90 -17.45 8.22 5.69
CA GLU A 90 -17.56 9.68 5.53
C GLU A 90 -16.58 10.41 6.44
N ASP A 91 -16.13 11.59 5.99
CA ASP A 91 -15.13 12.41 6.70
C ASP A 91 -13.89 11.60 7.11
N CYS A 92 -13.37 10.79 6.19
CA CYS A 92 -12.16 9.98 6.36
C CYS A 92 -10.87 10.79 6.20
N THR A 93 -9.73 10.24 6.61
CA THR A 93 -8.41 10.86 6.39
C THR A 93 -7.60 10.03 5.39
N LEU A 94 -7.10 10.67 4.35
CA LEU A 94 -6.04 10.11 3.49
C LEU A 94 -4.72 10.79 3.86
N LEU A 95 -3.72 10.01 4.18
CA LEU A 95 -2.39 10.51 4.53
C LEU A 95 -1.38 10.06 3.48
N SER A 96 -0.76 11.01 2.77
CA SER A 96 0.18 10.75 1.68
C SER A 96 1.57 11.29 2.04
N LEU A 97 2.50 10.40 2.37
CA LEU A 97 3.87 10.75 2.76
C LEU A 97 4.84 10.42 1.62
N GLY A 98 5.70 11.38 1.29
CA GLY A 98 6.64 11.30 0.17
C GLY A 98 5.98 11.60 -1.16
N LEU A 99 5.92 12.87 -1.51
CA LEU A 99 5.22 13.39 -2.68
C LEU A 99 6.17 13.54 -3.87
N ASN A 100 7.36 14.10 -3.65
CA ASN A 100 8.33 14.40 -4.69
C ASN A 100 7.72 15.12 -5.92
N ASN A 101 6.86 16.13 -5.68
CA ASN A 101 6.05 16.86 -6.65
C ASN A 101 4.98 16.05 -7.41
N GLN A 102 4.81 14.76 -7.10
CA GLN A 102 3.81 13.90 -7.71
C GLN A 102 2.44 14.08 -7.03
N ILE A 103 1.40 14.28 -7.84
CA ILE A 103 0.04 14.54 -7.38
C ILE A 103 -0.99 13.57 -7.96
N ASP A 104 -0.59 12.75 -8.93
CA ASP A 104 -1.53 11.96 -9.73
C ASP A 104 -2.19 10.86 -8.92
N TYR A 105 -1.43 10.17 -8.06
CA TYR A 105 -1.99 9.24 -7.09
C TYR A 105 -3.01 9.92 -6.17
N ASP A 106 -2.63 11.05 -5.55
CA ASP A 106 -3.46 11.79 -4.60
C ASP A 106 -4.78 12.27 -5.21
N LYS A 107 -4.76 12.76 -6.46
CA LYS A 107 -6.00 13.07 -7.21
C LYS A 107 -6.82 11.82 -7.49
N ALA A 108 -6.18 10.74 -7.91
CA ALA A 108 -6.86 9.50 -8.26
C ALA A 108 -7.54 8.87 -7.03
N ILE A 109 -6.88 8.84 -5.87
CA ILE A 109 -7.46 8.28 -4.64
C ILE A 109 -8.60 9.16 -4.09
N MET A 110 -8.48 10.48 -4.17
CA MET A 110 -9.56 11.38 -3.81
C MET A 110 -10.80 11.15 -4.68
N ASN A 111 -10.63 10.86 -5.97
CA ASN A 111 -11.74 10.52 -6.85
C ASN A 111 -12.29 9.11 -6.58
N ALA A 112 -11.42 8.12 -6.36
CA ALA A 112 -11.83 6.74 -6.10
C ALA A 112 -12.57 6.55 -4.76
N THR A 113 -12.36 7.46 -3.82
CA THR A 113 -13.05 7.52 -2.52
C THR A 113 -14.28 8.44 -2.55
N ASP A 114 -14.74 8.86 -3.75
CA ASP A 114 -15.86 9.79 -3.94
C ASP A 114 -15.70 11.11 -3.15
N ARG A 115 -14.44 11.52 -2.91
CA ARG A 115 -14.06 12.72 -2.14
C ARG A 115 -14.61 12.76 -0.71
N LYS A 116 -14.90 11.61 -0.12
CA LYS A 116 -15.35 11.48 1.28
C LYS A 116 -14.26 11.84 2.29
N CYS A 117 -12.99 11.83 1.87
CA CYS A 117 -11.86 12.05 2.76
C CYS A 117 -11.28 13.47 2.66
N SER A 118 -10.68 13.92 3.75
CA SER A 118 -9.69 14.99 3.74
C SER A 118 -8.30 14.41 3.45
N ILE A 119 -7.54 15.05 2.57
CA ILE A 119 -6.17 14.62 2.25
C ILE A 119 -5.14 15.49 2.96
N ILE A 120 -4.21 14.82 3.64
CA ILE A 120 -3.03 15.42 4.26
C ILE A 120 -1.81 14.82 3.59
N ALA A 121 -0.89 15.68 3.22
CA ALA A 121 0.28 15.31 2.45
C ALA A 121 1.54 15.89 3.10
N ALA A 122 2.65 15.18 3.03
CA ALA A 122 3.92 15.67 3.56
C ALA A 122 5.11 15.16 2.75
N ASP A 123 6.11 16.02 2.61
CA ASP A 123 7.38 15.71 1.96
C ASP A 123 8.53 16.44 2.66
N LYS A 124 9.77 15.96 2.51
CA LYS A 124 10.94 16.64 3.05
C LYS A 124 11.23 17.96 2.31
N ASP A 125 10.92 18.02 1.02
CA ASP A 125 11.18 19.17 0.16
C ASP A 125 9.92 20.01 -0.06
N GLN A 126 10.13 21.30 -0.30
CA GLN A 126 9.04 22.20 -0.65
C GLN A 126 8.48 21.83 -2.03
N GLN A 127 7.16 21.62 -2.09
CA GLN A 127 6.48 21.29 -3.34
C GLN A 127 6.35 22.52 -4.24
N ASN A 128 6.41 22.31 -5.56
CA ASN A 128 6.26 23.37 -6.54
C ASN A 128 4.83 23.94 -6.57
N MET A 129 4.67 25.11 -7.19
CA MET A 129 3.39 25.83 -7.23
C MET A 129 2.25 25.07 -7.92
N ASN A 130 2.55 24.21 -8.91
CA ASN A 130 1.51 23.43 -9.57
C ASN A 130 0.97 22.34 -8.64
N THR A 131 1.86 21.66 -7.92
CA THR A 131 1.49 20.66 -6.91
C THR A 131 0.70 21.30 -5.77
N LEU A 132 1.17 22.43 -5.24
CA LEU A 132 0.46 23.17 -4.18
C LEU A 132 -0.92 23.67 -4.62
N ARG A 133 -1.04 24.19 -5.85
CA ARG A 133 -2.34 24.61 -6.42
C ARG A 133 -3.30 23.43 -6.51
N ALA A 134 -2.82 22.28 -6.98
CA ALA A 134 -3.63 21.07 -7.08
C ALA A 134 -4.13 20.59 -5.70
N TYR A 135 -3.29 20.62 -4.66
CA TYR A 135 -3.77 20.36 -3.30
C TYR A 135 -4.80 21.39 -2.83
N GLY A 136 -4.63 22.66 -3.19
CA GLY A 136 -5.63 23.69 -2.93
C GLY A 136 -7.01 23.35 -3.50
N GLU A 137 -7.06 22.85 -4.74
CA GLU A 137 -8.30 22.38 -5.40
C GLU A 137 -8.89 21.14 -4.72
N LEU A 138 -8.03 20.28 -4.17
CA LEU A 138 -8.43 19.14 -3.34
C LEU A 138 -8.87 19.54 -1.92
N LYS A 139 -8.66 20.81 -1.53
CA LYS A 139 -8.77 21.27 -0.13
C LYS A 139 -7.84 20.48 0.82
N GLY A 140 -6.72 20.00 0.28
CA GLY A 140 -5.71 19.25 1.01
C GLY A 140 -4.75 20.15 1.79
N ARG A 141 -4.11 19.57 2.80
CA ARG A 141 -3.03 20.21 3.57
C ARG A 141 -1.69 19.60 3.18
N VAL A 142 -0.67 20.43 3.00
CA VAL A 142 0.68 20.00 2.62
C VAL A 142 1.69 20.50 3.64
N PHE A 143 2.50 19.59 4.18
CA PHE A 143 3.61 19.89 5.08
C PHE A 143 4.94 19.71 4.35
N SER A 144 5.91 20.56 4.67
CA SER A 144 7.29 20.46 4.15
C SER A 144 8.24 20.29 5.34
N ALA A 145 8.57 19.05 5.66
CA ALA A 145 9.46 18.69 6.75
C ALA A 145 9.93 17.25 6.60
N LYS A 146 11.18 16.97 6.96
CA LYS A 146 11.73 15.62 6.97
C LYS A 146 11.12 14.81 8.11
N ILE A 147 10.46 13.70 7.77
CA ILE A 147 9.89 12.75 8.74
C ILE A 147 10.94 11.69 9.11
N PRO A 148 11.11 11.30 10.39
CA PRO A 148 10.51 11.89 11.59
C PRO A 148 11.37 13.01 12.23
N ASP A 149 12.52 13.35 11.64
CA ASP A 149 13.56 14.19 12.27
C ASP A 149 13.11 15.64 12.56
N GLU A 150 12.36 16.25 11.65
CA GLU A 150 11.88 17.63 11.76
C GLU A 150 10.40 17.69 12.17
N LEU A 151 9.62 16.70 11.73
CA LEU A 151 8.19 16.60 12.02
C LEU A 151 7.78 15.13 12.06
N THR A 152 7.11 14.72 13.14
CA THR A 152 6.58 13.37 13.26
C THR A 152 5.22 13.25 12.57
N ILE A 153 4.83 12.02 12.22
CA ILE A 153 3.48 11.75 11.67
C ILE A 153 2.39 12.13 12.68
N HIS A 154 2.65 11.91 13.98
CA HIS A 154 1.76 12.33 15.06
C HIS A 154 1.51 13.85 15.05
N GLN A 155 2.57 14.66 14.95
CA GLN A 155 2.44 16.12 14.89
C GLN A 155 1.68 16.59 13.64
N ILE A 156 1.85 15.93 12.49
CA ILE A 156 1.08 16.20 11.28
C ILE A 156 -0.42 15.99 11.54
N MET A 157 -0.79 14.89 12.23
CA MET A 157 -2.17 14.57 12.56
C MET A 157 -2.76 15.58 13.56
N GLU A 158 -2.02 15.95 14.60
CA GLU A 158 -2.43 16.97 15.59
C GLU A 158 -2.68 18.33 14.94
N GLN A 159 -1.72 18.83 14.14
CA GLN A 159 -1.86 20.10 13.42
C GLN A 159 -2.98 20.07 12.38
N SER A 160 -3.35 18.88 11.92
CA SER A 160 -4.47 18.66 11.00
C SER A 160 -5.81 18.41 11.69
N TYR A 161 -5.83 18.34 13.03
CA TYR A 161 -7.01 18.00 13.83
C TYR A 161 -7.64 16.66 13.43
N ARG A 162 -6.82 15.67 13.07
CA ARG A 162 -7.25 14.32 12.69
C ARG A 162 -6.75 13.31 13.73
N LYS A 163 -7.53 12.26 13.97
CA LYS A 163 -7.22 11.25 15.00
C LYS A 163 -6.83 9.90 14.40
N ASP A 164 -7.41 9.57 13.26
CA ASP A 164 -7.29 8.28 12.60
C ASP A 164 -7.08 8.45 11.08
N VAL A 165 -6.50 7.43 10.47
CA VAL A 165 -6.17 7.39 9.05
C VAL A 165 -6.91 6.25 8.37
N GLU A 166 -7.66 6.58 7.32
CA GLU A 166 -8.38 5.57 6.55
C GLU A 166 -7.42 4.83 5.62
N ILE A 167 -6.59 5.58 4.90
CA ILE A 167 -5.57 5.06 4.00
C ILE A 167 -4.30 5.89 4.16
N LEU A 168 -3.21 5.21 4.53
CA LEU A 168 -1.86 5.75 4.60
C LEU A 168 -1.09 5.31 3.36
N LYS A 169 -0.67 6.25 2.50
CA LYS A 169 0.43 6.05 1.55
C LYS A 169 1.73 6.51 2.20
N MET A 170 2.77 5.68 2.17
CA MET A 170 4.07 6.00 2.75
C MET A 170 5.21 5.55 1.83
N ASP A 171 6.04 6.51 1.44
CA ASP A 171 7.18 6.28 0.56
C ASP A 171 8.23 7.36 0.88
N ILE A 172 9.04 7.15 1.92
CA ILE A 172 9.87 8.20 2.51
C ILE A 172 11.34 7.79 2.64
N GLU A 173 11.82 7.01 1.67
CA GLU A 173 13.24 6.79 1.39
C GLU A 173 14.05 6.29 2.60
N GLY A 174 13.52 5.30 3.32
CA GLY A 174 14.15 4.67 4.47
C GLY A 174 13.68 5.18 5.83
N SER A 175 12.97 6.31 5.90
CA SER A 175 12.37 6.76 7.16
C SER A 175 11.18 5.89 7.62
N GLU A 176 10.77 4.88 6.83
CA GLU A 176 9.71 3.94 7.21
C GLU A 176 10.05 3.18 8.50
N PHE A 177 11.31 2.80 8.68
CA PHE A 177 11.77 1.98 9.80
C PHE A 177 11.68 2.71 11.15
N THR A 178 11.74 4.04 11.15
CA THR A 178 11.73 4.86 12.37
C THR A 178 10.40 5.54 12.59
N ALA A 179 9.69 5.95 11.53
CA ALA A 179 8.47 6.74 11.65
C ALA A 179 7.19 5.89 11.81
N LEU A 180 7.11 4.71 11.19
CA LEU A 180 5.84 3.99 11.08
C LEU A 180 5.38 3.35 12.40
N GLU A 181 6.24 2.57 13.06
CA GLU A 181 5.84 1.81 14.25
C GLU A 181 5.35 2.71 15.41
N PRO A 182 6.05 3.81 15.78
CA PRO A 182 5.54 4.72 16.81
C PRO A 182 4.17 5.31 16.44
N PHE A 183 3.99 5.69 15.17
CA PHE A 183 2.73 6.23 14.69
C PHE A 183 1.57 5.22 14.81
N LEU A 184 1.78 3.97 14.38
CA LEU A 184 0.75 2.92 14.45
C LEU A 184 0.39 2.49 15.88
N LYS A 185 1.25 2.75 16.86
CA LYS A 185 0.94 2.47 18.29
C LYS A 185 -0.01 3.50 18.89
N GLU A 186 -0.07 4.69 18.33
CA GLU A 186 -0.85 5.82 18.87
C GLU A 186 -2.07 6.15 18.01
N HIS A 187 -2.03 5.81 16.72
CA HIS A 187 -3.09 6.12 15.77
C HIS A 187 -3.65 4.87 15.10
N TYR A 188 -4.97 4.92 14.90
CA TYR A 188 -5.66 3.88 14.16
C TYR A 188 -5.52 4.11 12.65
N VAL A 189 -5.10 3.07 11.93
CA VAL A 189 -4.97 3.09 10.46
C VAL A 189 -5.67 1.88 9.87
N CYS A 190 -6.52 2.09 8.85
CA CYS A 190 -7.22 0.98 8.19
C CYS A 190 -6.39 0.30 7.09
N GLN A 191 -5.84 1.06 6.16
CA GLN A 191 -4.98 0.54 5.09
C GLN A 191 -3.62 1.23 5.08
N ILE A 192 -2.55 0.46 4.89
CA ILE A 192 -1.19 0.95 4.70
C ILE A 192 -0.74 0.56 3.29
N LEU A 193 -0.28 1.54 2.52
CA LEU A 193 0.26 1.41 1.17
C LEU A 193 1.69 1.94 1.22
N ILE A 194 2.64 1.04 1.39
CA ILE A 194 4.01 1.40 1.76
C ILE A 194 5.02 0.85 0.77
N GLU A 195 5.96 1.67 0.34
CA GLU A 195 7.22 1.19 -0.24
C GLU A 195 8.26 1.05 0.86
N ILE A 196 8.83 -0.15 1.03
CA ILE A 196 9.90 -0.38 2.02
C ILE A 196 11.24 -0.40 1.30
N HIS A 197 12.20 0.36 1.82
CA HIS A 197 13.55 0.54 1.27
C HIS A 197 14.61 -0.25 2.07
N GLY A 198 14.99 -1.46 1.68
CA GLY A 198 15.87 -2.26 2.55
C GLY A 198 16.53 -3.49 1.94
N TRP A 199 17.32 -4.20 2.75
CA TRP A 199 17.68 -5.58 2.46
C TRP A 199 16.63 -6.54 3.08
N PRO A 200 16.63 -7.83 2.70
CA PRO A 200 15.66 -8.79 3.24
C PRO A 200 15.47 -8.79 4.77
N PRO A 201 16.53 -8.66 5.60
CA PRO A 201 16.36 -8.57 7.05
C PRO A 201 15.52 -7.37 7.48
N GLU A 202 15.80 -6.17 6.96
CA GLU A 202 15.08 -4.95 7.31
C GLU A 202 13.61 -5.01 6.86
N HIS A 203 13.35 -5.53 5.65
CA HIS A 203 11.97 -5.76 5.19
C HIS A 203 11.21 -6.69 6.14
N LEU A 204 11.80 -7.83 6.50
CA LEU A 204 11.14 -8.76 7.42
C LEU A 204 10.89 -8.09 8.79
N GLU A 205 11.86 -7.36 9.33
CA GLU A 205 11.71 -6.67 10.62
C GLU A 205 10.53 -5.70 10.62
N LEU A 206 10.42 -4.85 9.58
CA LEU A 206 9.31 -3.90 9.49
C LEU A 206 7.96 -4.60 9.26
N LEU A 207 7.92 -5.61 8.38
CA LEU A 207 6.70 -6.42 8.17
C LEU A 207 6.26 -7.13 9.46
N GLN A 208 7.20 -7.62 10.27
CA GLN A 208 6.89 -8.20 11.58
C GLN A 208 6.31 -7.18 12.54
N LYS A 209 6.87 -5.96 12.61
CA LYS A 209 6.33 -4.86 13.42
C LYS A 209 4.89 -4.54 13.02
N ILE A 210 4.64 -4.39 11.72
CA ILE A 210 3.30 -4.10 11.17
C ILE A 210 2.34 -5.27 11.46
N ALA A 211 2.76 -6.52 11.26
CA ALA A 211 1.94 -7.71 11.50
C ALA A 211 1.56 -7.89 12.98
N ARG A 212 2.46 -7.55 13.92
CA ARG A 212 2.18 -7.55 15.37
C ARG A 212 1.11 -6.52 15.77
N LEU A 213 0.91 -5.48 14.95
CA LEU A 213 -0.11 -4.46 15.13
C LEU A 213 -1.42 -4.78 14.39
N GLY A 214 -1.60 -6.03 13.95
CA GLY A 214 -2.88 -6.51 13.42
C GLY A 214 -3.11 -6.21 11.94
N PHE A 215 -2.06 -5.97 11.16
CA PHE A 215 -2.17 -5.78 9.72
C PHE A 215 -1.85 -7.07 8.94
N ARG A 216 -2.52 -7.22 7.80
CA ARG A 216 -2.37 -8.37 6.88
C ARG A 216 -2.06 -7.88 5.48
N ILE A 217 -1.06 -8.47 4.85
CA ILE A 217 -0.69 -8.14 3.47
C ILE A 217 -1.81 -8.61 2.52
N PHE A 218 -2.31 -7.73 1.66
CA PHE A 218 -3.24 -8.08 0.57
C PHE A 218 -2.66 -7.84 -0.82
N ASN A 219 -1.52 -7.14 -0.93
CA ASN A 219 -0.77 -6.98 -2.18
C ASN A 219 0.73 -6.84 -1.92
N ILE A 220 1.53 -7.35 -2.87
CA ILE A 220 2.99 -7.26 -2.89
C ILE A 220 3.40 -6.93 -4.32
N GLU A 221 4.15 -5.85 -4.53
CA GLU A 221 4.65 -5.48 -5.86
C GLU A 221 6.13 -5.09 -5.79
N GLU A 222 6.99 -5.81 -6.53
CA GLU A 222 8.40 -5.47 -6.62
C GLU A 222 8.59 -4.16 -7.41
N ASN A 223 9.35 -3.21 -6.86
CA ASN A 223 9.70 -2.00 -7.61
C ASN A 223 10.72 -2.38 -8.70
N ARG A 224 10.41 -2.08 -9.96
CA ARG A 224 11.26 -2.46 -11.10
C ARG A 224 12.48 -1.57 -11.26
N LEU A 225 12.44 -0.35 -10.70
CA LEU A 225 13.50 0.65 -10.77
C LEU A 225 14.41 0.61 -9.53
N CYS A 226 13.91 0.13 -8.39
CA CYS A 226 14.69 -0.08 -7.19
C CYS A 226 14.74 -1.57 -6.79
N THR A 227 15.91 -2.20 -6.96
CA THR A 227 16.13 -3.62 -6.60
C THR A 227 16.05 -3.92 -5.10
N ARG A 228 16.05 -2.87 -4.28
CA ARG A 228 15.95 -2.91 -2.81
C ARG A 228 14.60 -2.45 -2.29
N CYS A 229 13.65 -2.16 -3.18
CA CYS A 229 12.37 -1.61 -2.81
C CYS A 229 11.25 -2.57 -3.21
N CYS A 230 10.24 -2.64 -2.36
CA CYS A 230 9.04 -3.42 -2.62
C CYS A 230 7.86 -2.68 -2.02
N GLU A 231 6.78 -2.59 -2.80
CA GLU A 231 5.52 -2.07 -2.35
C GLU A 231 4.70 -3.16 -1.67
N TYR A 232 4.07 -2.79 -0.56
CA TYR A 232 3.15 -3.63 0.19
C TYR A 232 1.86 -2.86 0.41
N SER A 233 0.74 -3.55 0.24
CA SER A 233 -0.55 -3.03 0.66
C SER A 233 -1.09 -3.94 1.75
N LEU A 234 -1.37 -3.35 2.90
CA LEU A 234 -1.77 -4.05 4.11
C LEU A 234 -3.08 -3.48 4.64
N ILE A 235 -3.90 -4.34 5.22
CA ILE A 235 -5.18 -3.98 5.83
C ILE A 235 -5.20 -4.40 7.29
N ASN A 236 -5.68 -3.52 8.16
CA ASN A 236 -5.92 -3.83 9.56
C ASN A 236 -7.06 -4.86 9.68
N GLU A 237 -6.88 -5.91 10.48
CA GLU A 237 -7.89 -6.94 10.73
C GLU A 237 -9.24 -6.34 11.18
N LEU A 238 -9.19 -5.24 11.94
CA LEU A 238 -10.37 -4.55 12.43
C LEU A 238 -11.14 -3.80 11.31
N CYS A 239 -10.48 -3.47 10.19
CA CYS A 239 -11.12 -2.83 9.04
C CYS A 239 -11.51 -3.80 7.92
N MET A 240 -11.14 -5.08 8.01
CA MET A 240 -11.40 -6.05 6.92
C MET A 240 -12.88 -6.13 6.56
N SER A 241 -13.77 -6.14 7.56
CA SER A 241 -15.23 -6.18 7.33
C SER A 241 -15.71 -4.98 6.52
N GLN A 242 -15.23 -3.77 6.87
CA GLN A 242 -15.59 -2.53 6.17
C GLN A 242 -15.21 -2.60 4.68
N PHE A 243 -13.99 -3.05 4.37
CA PHE A 243 -13.50 -3.11 3.00
C PHE A 243 -13.89 -4.41 2.25
N GLY A 244 -14.56 -5.35 2.93
CA GLY A 244 -14.94 -6.65 2.37
C GLY A 244 -13.77 -7.62 2.20
N ALA A 245 -12.64 -7.36 2.86
CA ALA A 245 -11.49 -8.25 2.84
C ALA A 245 -11.74 -9.49 3.72
N VAL A 246 -11.12 -10.61 3.35
CA VAL A 246 -11.25 -11.88 4.06
C VAL A 246 -9.86 -12.35 4.50
N PRO A 247 -9.67 -12.75 5.77
CA PRO A 247 -8.38 -13.25 6.23
C PRO A 247 -8.03 -14.59 5.59
N LEU A 248 -6.76 -14.73 5.22
CA LEU A 248 -6.14 -15.98 4.78
C LEU A 248 -5.26 -16.54 5.91
N ALA A 249 -4.07 -17.04 5.58
CA ALA A 249 -3.10 -17.50 6.56
C ALA A 249 -2.10 -16.40 6.92
N ILE A 250 -1.63 -16.44 8.16
CA ILE A 250 -0.54 -15.59 8.65
C ILE A 250 0.78 -16.19 8.16
N ASN A 251 1.48 -15.45 7.32
CA ASN A 251 2.67 -15.88 6.59
C ASN A 251 3.93 -15.14 7.03
N ILE A 252 3.81 -13.98 7.70
CA ILE A 252 4.95 -13.30 8.31
C ILE A 252 5.35 -14.06 9.60
N PRO A 253 6.56 -14.64 9.68
CA PRO A 253 7.03 -15.34 10.87
C PRO A 253 7.34 -14.35 12.00
N PHE A 254 7.14 -14.74 13.26
CA PHE A 254 7.43 -13.92 14.44
C PHE A 254 8.68 -14.37 15.18
#